data_AF-A0A937UKZ6-F1
#
_entry.id   AF-A0A937UKZ6-F1
#
_cell.length_a   1.000
_cell.length_b   1.000
_cell.length_c   1.000
_cell.angle_alpha   90.00
_cell.angle_beta   90.00
_cell.angle_gamma   90.00
#
_symmetry.space_group_name_H-M   'P 1'
#
loop_
_entity.id
_entity.type
_entity.pdbx_description
1 polymer ?
#
loop_
_entity_poly.entity_id
_entity_poly.type
_entity_poly.pdbx_seq_one_letter_code
_entity_poly.pdbx_strand_id
1 'polypeptide(L)'
;MSTELDDRAAEPFEPARLPLWQRLTLLRGRPRRWFLNHFRRGYVEQQLAKRQGECVHCGACCQMGIRCLKLAYDGGQSQCQKYDGRRSLNCQTFPIDERDLAERDLVAPHTPCGYHFNGYDPAKQA
;
A
#
# COMPACT_ATOMS: atom_id res chain seq x y z
N MET A 1 0.63 27.60 31.62
CA MET A 1 -0.13 27.62 30.36
C MET A 1 0.71 26.88 29.33
N SER A 2 0.53 25.57 29.24
CA SER A 2 1.28 24.72 28.31
C SER A 2 0.26 24.04 27.41
N THR A 3 0.05 24.61 26.24
CA THR A 3 -0.64 23.96 25.12
C THR A 3 0.25 24.12 23.89
N GLU A 4 1.35 23.39 23.89
CA GLU A 4 2.00 22.97 22.64
C GLU A 4 1.16 21.82 22.11
N LEU A 5 0.02 22.15 21.51
CA LEU A 5 -0.71 21.22 20.65
C LEU A 5 0.12 21.14 19.37
N ASP A 6 0.79 20.00 19.22
CA ASP A 6 1.51 19.54 18.04
C ASP A 6 0.63 19.77 16.79
N ASP A 7 0.79 20.92 16.13
CA ASP A 7 0.21 21.29 14.84
C ASP A 7 0.89 20.47 13.72
N ARG A 8 0.91 19.15 13.87
CA ARG A 8 1.10 18.23 12.76
C ARG A 8 -0.21 18.16 11.99
N ALA A 9 -0.55 19.24 11.30
CA ALA A 9 -1.40 19.14 10.13
C ALA A 9 -0.80 18.02 9.27
N ALA A 10 -1.52 16.91 9.15
CA ALA A 10 -1.04 15.77 8.39
C ALA A 10 -0.87 16.24 6.95
N GLU A 11 0.41 16.40 6.56
CA GLU A 11 0.83 16.82 5.24
C GLU A 11 0.05 16.00 4.20
N PRO A 12 -0.59 16.66 3.21
CA PRO A 12 -1.32 15.93 2.18
C PRO A 12 -0.37 14.93 1.53
N PHE A 13 -0.83 13.69 1.40
CA PHE A 13 -0.05 12.65 0.74
C PHE A 13 0.38 13.13 -0.65
N GLU A 14 1.68 13.32 -0.88
CA GLU A 14 2.25 13.60 -2.18
C GLU A 14 2.92 12.33 -2.72
N PRO A 15 2.37 11.70 -3.80
CA PRO A 15 3.04 10.57 -4.42
C PRO A 15 4.40 11.02 -4.99
N ALA A 16 5.42 10.16 -4.86
CA ALA A 16 6.73 10.44 -5.43
C ALA A 16 6.66 10.73 -6.94
N ARG A 17 7.51 11.65 -7.43
CA ARG A 17 7.67 11.89 -8.88
C ARG A 17 8.44 10.73 -9.50
N LEU A 18 7.72 9.80 -10.11
CA LEU A 18 8.32 8.59 -10.66
C LEU A 18 8.63 8.73 -12.17
N PRO A 19 9.81 8.31 -12.62
CA PRO A 19 10.10 8.10 -14.05
C PRO A 19 9.12 7.11 -14.71
N LEU A 20 8.94 7.24 -16.03
CA LEU A 20 7.90 6.52 -16.80
C LEU A 20 7.93 4.99 -16.60
N TRP A 21 9.11 4.38 -16.55
CA TRP A 21 9.28 2.94 -16.34
C TRP A 21 8.72 2.44 -14.99
N GLN A 22 8.88 3.21 -13.90
CA GLN A 22 8.37 2.87 -12.58
C GLN A 22 6.84 3.03 -12.57
N ARG A 23 6.31 4.06 -13.25
CA ARG A 23 4.87 4.20 -13.46
C ARG A 23 4.28 2.99 -14.19
N LEU A 24 4.96 2.48 -15.21
CA LEU A 24 4.56 1.25 -15.91
C LEU A 24 4.60 0.03 -14.98
N THR A 25 5.62 -0.11 -14.14
CA THR A 25 5.70 -1.16 -13.12
C THR A 25 4.49 -1.12 -12.18
N LEU A 26 4.11 0.07 -11.68
CA LEU A 26 2.96 0.24 -10.79
C LEU A 26 1.62 -0.12 -11.45
N LEU A 27 1.47 0.17 -12.75
CA LEU A 27 0.29 -0.21 -13.51
C LEU A 27 0.15 -1.74 -13.63
N ARG A 28 1.28 -2.46 -13.72
CA ARG A 28 1.32 -3.94 -13.79
C ARG A 28 1.00 -4.63 -12.47
N GLY A 29 1.15 -3.95 -11.33
CA GLY A 29 0.86 -4.52 -10.01
C GLY A 29 -0.59 -4.99 -9.84
N ARG A 30 -1.57 -4.21 -10.31
CA ARG A 30 -3.01 -4.57 -10.21
C ARG A 30 -3.40 -5.83 -11.01
N PRO A 31 -3.07 -5.97 -12.31
CA PRO A 31 -3.34 -7.19 -13.05
C PRO A 31 -2.54 -8.38 -12.51
N ARG A 32 -1.30 -8.17 -12.05
CA ARG A 32 -0.51 -9.23 -11.38
C ARG A 32 -1.25 -9.78 -10.15
N ARG A 33 -1.66 -8.90 -9.23
CA ARG A 33 -2.41 -9.30 -8.02
C ARG A 33 -3.74 -9.96 -8.38
N TRP A 34 -4.44 -9.45 -9.39
CA TRP A 34 -5.67 -10.07 -9.88
C TRP A 34 -5.40 -11.50 -10.35
N PHE A 35 -4.40 -11.70 -11.22
CA PHE A 35 -4.03 -13.03 -11.71
C PHE A 35 -3.66 -13.99 -10.57
N LEU A 36 -2.85 -13.55 -9.60
CA LEU A 36 -2.45 -14.38 -8.46
C LEU A 36 -3.67 -14.81 -7.62
N ASN A 37 -4.58 -13.89 -7.35
CA ASN A 37 -5.80 -14.17 -6.58
C ASN A 37 -6.75 -15.17 -7.28
N HIS A 38 -6.75 -15.25 -8.61
CA HIS A 38 -7.67 -16.13 -9.33
C HIS A 38 -7.02 -17.46 -9.72
N PHE A 39 -5.76 -17.44 -10.17
CA PHE A 39 -5.09 -18.61 -10.75
C PHE A 39 -4.03 -19.24 -9.82
N ARG A 40 -3.58 -18.53 -8.78
CA ARG A 40 -2.49 -18.99 -7.90
C ARG A 40 -2.88 -18.85 -6.42
N ARG A 41 -4.11 -19.24 -6.08
CA ARG A 41 -4.67 -19.12 -4.71
C ARG A 41 -3.77 -19.71 -3.63
N GLY A 42 -3.22 -20.91 -3.86
CA GLY A 42 -2.29 -21.53 -2.90
C GLY A 42 -1.01 -20.74 -2.66
N TYR A 43 -0.49 -20.04 -3.68
CA TYR A 43 0.64 -19.12 -3.49
C TYR A 43 0.22 -17.92 -2.62
N VAL A 44 -0.94 -17.34 -2.89
CA VAL A 44 -1.46 -16.21 -2.11
C VAL A 44 -1.64 -16.61 -0.64
N GLU A 45 -2.28 -17.75 -0.37
CA GLU A 45 -2.47 -18.27 0.99
C GLU A 45 -1.14 -18.49 1.73
N GLN A 46 -0.15 -19.09 1.08
CA GLN A 46 1.18 -19.29 1.65
C GLN A 46 1.88 -17.98 1.99
N GLN A 47 1.75 -16.96 1.15
CA GLN A 47 2.37 -15.67 1.43
C GLN A 47 1.60 -14.88 2.50
N LEU A 48 0.26 -14.94 2.50
CA LEU A 48 -0.56 -14.34 3.55
C LEU A 48 -0.25 -14.94 4.93
N ALA A 49 0.11 -16.22 5.01
CA ALA A 49 0.57 -16.85 6.24
C ALA A 49 1.93 -16.33 6.73
N LYS A 50 2.78 -15.82 5.83
CA LYS A 50 4.07 -15.19 6.17
C LYS A 50 3.95 -13.70 6.45
N ARG A 51 2.90 -13.07 5.95
CA ARG A 51 2.61 -11.64 6.12
C ARG A 51 2.30 -11.35 7.57
N GLN A 52 2.98 -10.34 8.10
CA GLN A 52 2.81 -9.87 9.46
C GLN A 52 2.33 -8.42 9.46
N GLY A 53 1.86 -7.97 10.64
CA GLY A 53 1.37 -6.62 10.85
C GLY A 53 -0.03 -6.40 10.28
N GLU A 54 -0.41 -5.13 10.16
CA GLU A 54 -1.76 -4.73 9.80
C GLU A 54 -1.81 -3.44 8.97
N CYS A 55 -2.96 -3.17 8.36
CA CYS A 55 -3.15 -1.96 7.58
C CYS A 55 -3.28 -0.75 8.51
N VAL A 56 -2.27 0.11 8.52
CA VAL A 56 -2.24 1.38 9.28
C VAL A 56 -2.85 2.57 8.53
N HIS A 57 -3.64 2.32 7.49
CA HIS A 57 -4.30 3.37 6.70
C HIS A 57 -3.32 4.44 6.15
N CYS A 58 -2.15 4.01 5.67
CA CYS A 58 -1.16 4.89 5.04
C CYS A 58 -1.57 5.43 3.65
N GLY A 59 -2.56 4.82 3.00
CA GLY A 59 -3.10 5.30 1.72
C GLY A 59 -2.23 5.03 0.49
N ALA A 60 -0.99 4.61 0.65
CA ALA A 60 -0.04 4.38 -0.45
C ALA A 60 -0.52 3.31 -1.44
N CYS A 61 -1.04 2.18 -0.94
CA CYS A 61 -1.53 1.10 -1.80
C CYS A 61 -2.74 1.50 -2.65
N CYS A 62 -3.55 2.44 -2.17
CA CYS A 62 -4.70 3.00 -2.89
C CYS A 62 -4.28 3.96 -4.02
N GLN A 63 -2.99 4.32 -4.10
CA GLN A 63 -2.45 5.28 -5.07
C GLN A 63 -1.52 4.64 -6.09
N MET A 64 -1.20 3.36 -5.91
CA MET A 64 -0.38 2.60 -6.85
C MET A 64 -1.05 2.47 -8.22
N GLY A 65 -0.37 2.99 -9.24
CA GLY A 65 -0.77 2.95 -10.65
C GLY A 65 -1.91 3.91 -10.97
N ILE A 66 -3.11 3.63 -10.44
CA ILE A 66 -4.31 4.46 -10.61
C ILE A 66 -4.92 4.72 -9.23
N ARG A 67 -5.13 6.00 -8.89
CA ARG A 67 -5.77 6.40 -7.63
C ARG A 67 -7.13 5.72 -7.48
N CYS A 68 -7.34 5.08 -6.34
CA CYS A 68 -8.59 4.43 -5.99
C CYS A 68 -9.67 5.48 -5.67
N LEU A 69 -10.85 5.36 -6.29
CA LEU A 69 -11.98 6.25 -6.06
C LEU A 69 -12.59 6.15 -4.64
N LYS A 70 -12.17 5.16 -3.86
CA LYS A 70 -12.61 4.96 -2.45
C LYS A 70 -11.61 5.50 -1.43
N LEU A 71 -10.54 6.14 -1.88
CA LEU A 71 -9.58 6.83 -1.04
C LEU A 71 -10.09 8.26 -0.74
N ALA A 72 -10.36 8.51 0.53
CA ALA A 72 -10.66 9.83 1.08
C ALA A 72 -9.53 10.27 2.03
N TYR A 73 -9.54 11.55 2.39
CA TYR A 73 -8.67 12.11 3.42
C TYR A 73 -9.54 12.88 4.40
N ASP A 74 -9.25 12.72 5.69
CA ASP A 74 -9.90 13.41 6.79
C ASP A 74 -8.83 13.87 7.78
N GLY A 75 -8.77 15.18 8.05
CA GLY A 75 -7.69 15.77 8.84
C GLY A 75 -6.28 15.44 8.34
N GLY A 76 -6.12 15.18 7.04
CA GLY A 76 -4.88 14.72 6.39
C GLY A 76 -4.53 13.23 6.61
N GLN A 77 -5.33 12.49 7.40
CA GLN A 77 -5.23 11.04 7.50
C GLN A 77 -5.96 10.38 6.33
N SER A 78 -5.30 9.41 5.69
CA SER A 78 -5.91 8.67 4.59
C SER A 78 -6.95 7.67 5.12
N GLN A 79 -8.09 7.56 4.45
CA GLN A 79 -9.16 6.64 4.82
C GLN A 79 -9.70 5.89 3.60
N CYS A 80 -9.98 4.60 3.77
CA CYS A 80 -10.65 3.78 2.76
C CYS A 80 -12.14 3.67 3.09
N GLN A 81 -12.99 4.32 2.29
CA GLN A 81 -14.44 4.39 2.51
C GLN A 81 -15.17 3.04 2.49
N LYS A 82 -14.49 1.96 2.13
CA LYS A 82 -15.04 0.60 2.07
C LYS A 82 -14.20 -0.42 2.83
N TYR A 83 -13.38 0.03 3.80
CA TYR A 83 -12.42 -0.83 4.48
C TYR A 83 -13.10 -2.04 5.14
N ASP A 84 -14.18 -1.78 5.90
CA ASP A 84 -15.00 -2.81 6.56
C ASP A 84 -16.11 -3.38 5.65
N GLY A 85 -16.24 -2.80 4.46
CA GLY A 85 -17.21 -3.22 3.45
C GLY A 85 -16.61 -4.16 2.40
N ARG A 86 -17.16 -4.08 1.19
CA ARG A 86 -16.75 -4.94 0.06
C ARG A 86 -15.44 -4.48 -0.59
N ARG A 87 -14.30 -4.71 0.07
CA ARG A 87 -12.98 -4.63 -0.57
C ARG A 87 -12.87 -5.71 -1.65
N SER A 88 -12.24 -5.40 -2.78
CA SER A 88 -11.93 -6.45 -3.78
C SER A 88 -10.86 -7.38 -3.23
N LEU A 89 -10.77 -8.61 -3.76
CA LEU A 89 -9.71 -9.56 -3.39
C LEU A 89 -8.31 -8.94 -3.47
N ASN A 90 -8.03 -8.14 -4.51
CA ASN A 90 -6.77 -7.40 -4.65
C ASN A 90 -6.44 -6.44 -3.50
N CYS A 91 -7.45 -5.93 -2.79
CA CYS A 91 -7.24 -5.03 -1.65
C CYS A 91 -7.17 -5.80 -0.33
N GLN A 92 -7.87 -6.93 -0.21
CA GLN A 92 -7.86 -7.77 0.99
C GLN A 92 -6.54 -8.54 1.13
N THR A 93 -6.03 -9.02 0.01
CA THR A 93 -4.81 -9.83 -0.07
C THR A 93 -3.54 -8.99 -0.20
N PHE A 94 -3.66 -7.67 -0.33
CA PHE A 94 -2.51 -6.77 -0.40
C PHE A 94 -1.87 -6.56 0.97
N PRO A 95 -0.52 -6.54 1.08
CA PRO A 95 0.44 -7.02 0.08
C PRO A 95 0.39 -8.55 -0.02
N ILE A 96 0.51 -9.08 -1.24
CA ILE A 96 0.60 -10.53 -1.47
C ILE A 96 2.03 -10.99 -1.20
N ASP A 97 3.05 -10.24 -1.59
CA ASP A 97 4.46 -10.58 -1.40
C ASP A 97 5.34 -9.32 -1.28
N GLU A 98 6.64 -9.50 -1.09
CA GLU A 98 7.63 -8.43 -0.94
C GLU A 98 7.63 -7.47 -2.14
N ARG A 99 7.30 -7.96 -3.34
CA ARG A 99 7.21 -7.12 -4.56
C ARG A 99 6.09 -6.09 -4.46
N ASP A 100 4.98 -6.43 -3.79
CA ASP A 100 3.89 -5.47 -3.55
C ASP A 100 4.33 -4.35 -2.59
N LEU A 101 5.18 -4.68 -1.60
CA LEU A 101 5.75 -3.68 -0.71
C LEU A 101 6.76 -2.79 -1.44
N ALA A 102 7.61 -3.37 -2.28
CA ALA A 102 8.57 -2.63 -3.11
C ALA A 102 7.84 -1.62 -4.03
N GLU A 103 6.80 -2.07 -4.74
CA GLU A 103 5.95 -1.20 -5.57
C GLU A 103 5.32 -0.08 -4.72
N ARG A 104 4.84 -0.39 -3.51
CA ARG A 104 4.24 0.61 -2.62
C ARG A 104 5.28 1.61 -2.11
N ASP A 105 6.49 1.17 -1.79
CA ASP A 105 7.58 2.03 -1.32
C ASP A 105 8.06 2.99 -2.41
N LEU A 106 7.95 2.64 -3.70
CA LEU A 106 8.14 3.62 -4.78
C LEU A 106 7.12 4.76 -4.70
N VAL A 107 5.88 4.47 -4.33
CA VAL A 107 4.81 5.47 -4.26
C VAL A 107 4.92 6.36 -3.03
N ALA A 108 5.32 5.79 -1.89
CA ALA A 108 5.43 6.48 -0.61
C ALA A 108 6.68 6.03 0.18
N PRO A 109 7.88 6.46 -0.24
CA PRO A 109 9.14 5.98 0.35
C PRO A 109 9.34 6.40 1.80
N HIS A 110 8.73 7.52 2.20
CA HIS A 110 8.81 8.07 3.56
C HIS A 110 7.60 7.70 4.43
N THR A 111 6.67 6.89 3.91
CA THR A 111 5.47 6.46 4.64
C THR A 111 5.43 4.94 4.71
N PRO A 112 5.89 4.33 5.82
CA PRO A 112 5.96 2.88 5.94
C PRO A 112 4.56 2.23 5.92
N CYS A 113 4.47 1.03 5.38
CA CYS A 113 3.30 0.19 5.48
C CYS A 113 3.38 -0.59 6.78
N GLY A 114 2.25 -0.76 7.45
CA GLY A 114 2.18 -1.61 8.63
C GLY A 114 2.27 -3.10 8.35
N TYR A 115 2.24 -3.53 7.08
CA TYR A 115 2.52 -4.91 6.69
C TYR A 115 3.99 -5.11 6.35
N HIS A 116 4.54 -6.26 6.75
CA HIS A 116 5.91 -6.68 6.46
C HIS A 116 6.04 -8.19 6.28
N PHE A 117 7.17 -8.62 5.72
CA PHE A 117 7.56 -10.03 5.60
C PHE A 117 8.94 -10.23 6.25
N ASN A 118 9.19 -11.41 6.81
CA ASN A 118 10.50 -11.73 7.39
C ASN A 118 11.57 -11.68 6.29
N GLY A 119 12.62 -10.86 6.49
CA GLY A 119 13.69 -10.67 5.52
C GLY A 119 13.42 -9.60 4.45
N TYR A 120 12.28 -8.91 4.51
CA TYR A 120 12.05 -7.70 3.71
C TYR A 120 12.90 -6.55 4.24
N ASP A 121 13.83 -6.07 3.43
CA ASP A 121 14.65 -4.89 3.72
C ASP A 121 14.44 -3.85 2.61
N PRO A 122 13.72 -2.74 2.89
CA PRO A 122 13.47 -1.68 1.90
C PRO A 122 14.76 -1.11 1.29
N ALA A 123 15.89 -1.17 2.01
CA ALA A 123 17.18 -0.67 1.52
C ALA A 123 17.87 -1.59 0.50
N LYS A 124 17.42 -2.85 0.34
CA LYS A 124 18.06 -3.85 -0.56
C LYS A 124 17.34 -4.03 -1.90
N GLN A 125 16.34 -3.20 -2.19
CA GLN A 125 15.52 -3.32 -3.39
C GLN A 125 15.98 -2.32 -4.44
N ALA A 126 17.08 -2.64 -5.12
CA ALA A 126 17.63 -1.90 -6.25
C ALA A 126 17.48 -2.73 -7.54
#